data_AF-A0A4U9D4V1-F1
#
_entry.id   AF-A0A4U9D4V1-F1
#
_cell.length_a   1.000
_cell.length_b   1.000
_cell.length_c   1.000
_cell.angle_alpha   90.00
_cell.angle_beta   90.00
_cell.angle_gamma   90.00
#
_symmetry.space_group_name_H-M   'P 1'
#
loop_
_entity.id
_entity.type
_entity.pdbx_description
1 polymer ?
#
loop_
_entity_poly.entity_id
_entity_poly.type
_entity_poly.pdbx_seq_one_letter_code
_entity_poly.pdbx_strand_id
1 'polypeptide(L)' 'MFDLLLRRARLVDDTLTDIAIQDGKIAALGEISAPARKTVEAGRQLLRQRRLD' A
#
# COMPACT_ATOMS: atom_id res chain seq x y z
N MET A 1 9.72 -6.49 9.49
CA MET A 1 9.97 -6.48 8.04
C MET A 1 8.67 -6.86 7.35
N PHE A 2 8.20 -6.07 6.39
CA PHE A 2 6.92 -6.29 5.73
C PHE A 2 7.04 -7.16 4.48
N ASP A 3 5.93 -7.72 4.00
CA ASP A 3 5.90 -8.46 2.75
C ASP A 3 5.84 -7.52 1.55
N LEU A 4 4.97 -6.50 1.63
CA LEU A 4 4.79 -5.50 0.58
C LEU A 4 4.64 -4.11 1.19
N LEU A 5 5.34 -3.13 0.61
CA LEU A 5 5.15 -1.73 0.90
C LEU A 5 4.66 -1.01 -0.37
N LEU A 6 3.44 -0.50 -0.32
CA LEU A 6 2.89 0.38 -1.34
C LEU A 6 3.24 1.82 -0.97
N ARG A 7 4.04 2.49 -1.79
CA ARG A 7 4.44 3.89 -1.55
C ARG A 7 3.48 4.84 -2.24
N ARG A 8 3.10 5.93 -1.56
CA ARG A 8 2.26 7.00 -2.13
C ARG A 8 0.94 6.49 -2.74
N ALA A 9 0.32 5.51 -2.09
CA ALA A 9 -1.01 5.04 -2.46
C ALA A 9 -2.02 6.18 -2.26
N ARG A 10 -2.89 6.38 -3.26
CA ARG A 10 -3.95 7.39 -3.21
C ARG A 10 -5.17 6.83 -2.49
N LEU A 11 -5.57 7.49 -1.41
CA LEU A 11 -6.83 7.24 -0.72
C LEU A 11 -8.01 7.89 -1.46
N VAL A 12 -9.23 7.58 -1.02
CA VAL A 12 -10.48 8.07 -1.65
C VAL A 12 -10.69 9.59 -1.53
N ASP A 13 -9.98 10.22 -0.60
CA ASP A 13 -9.94 11.67 -0.37
C ASP A 13 -8.77 12.36 -1.10
N ASP A 14 -8.13 11.67 -2.04
CA ASP A 14 -6.93 12.09 -2.78
C ASP A 14 -5.64 12.23 -1.94
N THR A 15 -5.68 11.88 -0.66
CA THR A 15 -4.49 11.87 0.20
C THR A 15 -3.54 10.75 -0.23
N LEU A 16 -2.24 11.05 -0.28
CA LEU A 16 -1.20 10.05 -0.52
C LEU A 16 -0.70 9.49 0.81
N THR A 17 -0.65 8.16 0.93
CA THR A 17 -0.15 7.47 2.11
C THR A 17 0.63 6.21 1.73
N ASP A 18 1.55 5.76 2.58
CA ASP A 18 2.14 4.44 2.40
C ASP A 18 1.29 3.38 3.10
N ILE A 19 1.27 2.17 2.53
CA ILE A 19 0.54 1.02 3.06
C ILE A 19 1.50 -0.15 3.17
N ALA A 20 1.70 -0.64 4.38
CA ALA A 20 2.47 -1.86 4.62
C ALA A 20 1.53 -3.06 4.76
N ILE A 21 1.89 -4.14 4.07
CA ILE A 21 1.23 -5.43 4.13
C ILE A 21 2.13 -6.43 4.83
N GLN A 22 1.55 -7.16 5.79
CA GLN A 22 2.17 -8.28 6.47
C GLN A 22 1.17 -9.43 6.55
N ASP A 23 1.60 -10.64 6.18
CA ASP A 23 0.79 -11.85 6.21
C ASP A 23 -0.56 -11.69 5.45
N GLY A 24 -0.52 -10.94 4.34
CA GLY A 24 -1.68 -10.64 3.50
C GLY A 24 -2.67 -9.61 4.08
N LYS A 25 -2.35 -8.97 5.21
CA LYS A 25 -3.20 -7.95 5.87
C LYS A 25 -2.50 -6.60 5.92
N ILE A 26 -3.28 -5.51 6.00
CA ILE A 26 -2.74 -4.17 6.25
C ILE A 26 -2.17 -4.14 7.67
N ALA A 27 -0.87 -3.92 7.78
CA ALA A 27 -0.15 -3.88 9.04
C ALA A 27 0.09 -2.43 9.52
N ALA A 28 0.27 -1.48 8.60
CA ALA A 28 0.45 -0.07 8.91
C ALA A 28 0.02 0.83 7.74
N LEU A 29 -0.36 2.06 8.09
CA LEU A 29 -0.71 3.16 7.19
C LEU A 29 0.04 4.42 7.63
N GLY A 30 0.44 5.28 6.70
CA GLY A 30 1.11 6.55 7.00
C GLY A 30 2.48 6.68 6.33
N GLU A 31 3.41 7.40 6.96
CA GLU A 31 4.80 7.44 6.52
C GLU A 31 5.56 6.25 7.11
N ILE A 32 6.09 5.38 6.25
CA ILE A 32 6.71 4.12 6.68
C ILE A 32 8.18 4.09 6.26
N SER A 33 9.09 4.03 7.21
CA SER A 33 10.54 3.93 6.98
C SER A 33 11.10 2.51 7.16
N ALA A 34 10.24 1.54 7.48
CA ALA A 34 10.62 0.15 7.71
C ALA A 34 10.85 -0.62 6.40
N PRO A 35 11.76 -1.61 6.40
CA PRO A 35 12.05 -2.43 5.21
C PRO A 35 10.90 -3.39 4.87
N ALA A 36 10.69 -3.61 3.57
CA ALA A 36 9.77 -4.59 3.02
C ALA A 36 10.47 -5.49 2.00
N ARG A 37 10.03 -6.74 1.89
CA ARG A 37 10.52 -7.70 0.89
C ARG A 37 10.29 -7.21 -0.53
N LYS A 38 9.19 -6.48 -0.75
CA LYS A 38 8.88 -5.82 -2.00
C LYS A 38 8.36 -4.41 -1.73
N THR A 39 8.85 -3.46 -2.51
CA THR A 39 8.34 -2.07 -2.51
C THR A 39 7.82 -1.75 -3.90
N VAL A 40 6.61 -1.20 -3.97
CA VAL A 40 5.99 -0.76 -5.23
C VAL A 40 5.56 0.69 -5.04
N GLU A 41 5.95 1.56 -5.98
CA GLU A 41 5.38 2.90 -6.03
C GLU A 41 3.97 2.80 -6.62
N ALA A 42 2.96 3.13 -5.82
CA ALA A 42 1.61 3.26 -6.30
C ALA A 42 1.57 4.54 -7.14
N GLY A 43 1.98 4.43 -8.40
CA GLY A 43 1.74 5.46 -9.41
C GLY A 43 0.24 5.76 -9.51
N ARG A 44 -0.15 6.73 -10.36
CA ARG A 44 -1.54 7.22 -10.56
C ARG A 44 -2.61 6.15 -10.93
N GLN A 45 -2.32 4.86 -10.80
CA GLN A 45 -3.23 3.75 -10.97
C GLN A 45 -4.13 3.61 -9.73
N LEU A 46 -5.41 3.93 -9.89
CA LEU A 46 -6.44 3.60 -8.90
C LEU A 46 -6.41 2.08 -8.66
N LEU A 47 -6.20 1.64 -7.40
CA LEU A 47 -6.32 0.23 -7.03
C LEU A 47 -7.80 -0.15 -7.11
N ARG A 48 -8.27 -0.49 -8.31
CA ARG A 48 -9.65 -0.93 -8.53
C ARG A 48 -9.82 -2.27 -7.82
N GLN A 49 -10.67 -2.26 -6.79
CA GLN A 49 -11.13 -3.43 -6.07
C GLN A 49 -11.76 -4.38 -7.09
N ARG A 50 -11.02 -5.41 -7.51
CA ARG A 50 -11.60 -6.47 -8.36
C ARG A 50 -12.57 -7.23 -7.48
N ARG A 51 -13.87 -7.03 -7.74
CA ARG A 51 -14.90 -7.97 -7.30
C ARG A 51 -14.48 -9.35 -7.78
N LEU A 52 -14.37 -10.28 -6.84
CA LEU A 52 -14.38 -11.70 -7.13
C LEU A 52 -15.86 -12.02 -7.35
N ASP A 53 -16.25 -12.23 -8.60
CA ASP A 53 -17.49 -12.94 -8.93
C ASP A 53 -17.23 -14.45 -8.81
#